data_AF-A0A699VN61-F1
#
_entry.id   AF-A0A699VN61-F1
#
_cell.length_a   1.000
_cell.length_b   1.000
_cell.length_c   1.000
_cell.angle_alpha   90.00
_cell.angle_beta   90.00
_cell.angle_gamma   90.00
#
_symmetry.space_group_name_H-M   'P 1'
#
loop_
_entity.id
_entity.type
_entity.pdbx_description
1 polymer ?
#
loop_
_entity_poly.entity_id
_entity_poly.type
_entity_poly.pdbx_seq_one_letter_code
_entity_poly.pdbx_strand_id
1 'polypeptide(L)' 'MSMMGEMTFFFGLQVNQSPSGIFINQSKYVHEILKKYGLNTCDIVGTPIDIKDKLDPDQIGTPVDATKYRSMIG' A
#
# COMPACT_ATOMS: atom_id res chain seq x y z
N MET A 1 -5.34 31.29 21.11
CA MET A 1 -5.37 29.83 20.86
C MET A 1 -5.49 29.64 19.37
N SER A 2 -4.56 28.89 18.76
CA SER A 2 -4.61 28.59 17.32
C SER A 2 -5.66 27.50 17.09
N MET A 3 -6.65 27.77 16.23
CA MET A 3 -7.57 26.75 15.72
C MET A 3 -6.84 25.89 14.68
N MET A 4 -5.95 25.00 15.14
CA MET A 4 -5.59 23.85 14.32
C MET A 4 -6.73 22.84 14.48
N GLY A 5 -7.56 22.72 13.45
CA GLY A 5 -8.62 21.71 13.38
C GLY A 5 -8.08 20.28 13.42
N GLU A 6 -8.97 19.31 13.30
CA GLU A 6 -8.62 17.90 13.34
C GLU A 6 -7.65 17.53 12.20
N MET A 7 -6.52 16.91 12.55
CA MET A 7 -5.55 16.38 11.59
C MET A 7 -6.13 15.14 10.92
N THR A 8 -6.37 15.21 9.62
CA THR A 8 -6.93 14.14 8.79
C THR A 8 -5.87 13.39 7.98
N PHE A 9 -4.69 14.00 7.77
CA PHE A 9 -3.55 13.38 7.08
C PHE A 9 -2.23 13.75 7.75
N PHE A 10 -1.31 12.78 7.80
CA PHE A 10 0.06 12.98 8.28
C PHE A 10 1.02 12.14 7.43
N PHE A 11 2.02 12.77 6.79
CA PHE A 11 2.93 12.11 5.83
C PHE A 11 2.23 11.22 4.78
N GLY A 12 1.05 11.64 4.31
CA GLY A 12 0.25 10.86 3.34
C GLY A 12 -0.54 9.69 3.95
N LEU A 13 -0.42 9.46 5.25
CA LEU A 13 -1.23 8.52 6.02
C LEU A 13 -2.54 9.19 6.44
N GLN A 14 -3.65 8.46 6.38
CA GLN A 14 -4.93 8.92 6.91
C GLN A 14 -4.93 8.82 8.43
N VAL A 15 -5.39 9.88 9.08
CA VAL A 15 -5.48 9.99 10.53
C VAL A 15 -6.96 10.12 10.90
N ASN A 16 -7.45 9.16 11.67
CA ASN A 16 -8.79 9.16 12.25
C ASN A 16 -8.65 9.35 13.76
N GLN A 17 -9.08 10.50 14.28
CA GLN A 17 -9.02 10.77 15.71
C GLN A 17 -10.37 10.46 16.35
N SER A 18 -10.33 9.88 17.54
CA SER A 18 -11.52 9.47 18.29
C SER A 18 -11.26 9.65 19.78
N PRO A 19 -12.30 9.70 20.64
CA PRO A 19 -12.11 9.71 22.09
C PRO A 19 -11.32 8.50 22.61
N SER A 20 -11.34 7.38 21.88
CA SER A 20 -10.57 6.16 22.16
C SER A 20 -9.10 6.21 21.72
N GLY A 21 -8.69 7.23 20.97
CA GLY A 21 -7.32 7.38 20.48
C GLY A 21 -7.25 7.72 18.99
N ILE A 22 -6.04 7.62 18.44
CA ILE A 22 -5.71 7.96 17.06
C ILE A 22 -5.48 6.68 16.26
N PHE A 23 -6.19 6.52 15.15
CA PHE A 23 -6.01 5.44 14.20
C PHE A 23 -5.36 5.98 12.92
N ILE A 24 -4.23 5.39 12.54
CA ILE A 24 -3.47 5.75 11.33
C ILE A 24 -3.57 4.61 10.33
N ASN A 25 -3.93 4.91 9.09
CA ASN A 25 -4.06 3.90 8.03
C ASN A 25 -3.67 4.44 6.65
N GLN A 26 -3.53 3.52 5.69
CA GLN A 26 -3.22 3.82 4.28
C GLN A 26 -4.33 3.33 3.34
N SER A 27 -5.56 3.19 3.82
CA SER A 27 -6.65 2.57 3.05
C SER A 27 -6.90 3.26 1.72
N LYS A 28 -6.85 4.60 1.68
CA LYS A 28 -6.94 5.37 0.42
C LYS A 28 -5.81 5.06 -0.55
N TYR A 29 -4.56 5.01 -0.06
CA TYR A 29 -3.40 4.72 -0.89
C TYR A 29 -3.47 3.33 -1.52
N VAL A 30 -3.79 2.31 -0.72
CA VAL A 30 -3.99 0.94 -1.20
C VAL A 30 -5.09 0.90 -2.26
N HIS A 31 -6.21 1.58 -2.03
CA HIS A 31 -7.31 1.63 -2.98
C HIS A 31 -6.90 2.29 -4.32
N GLU A 32 -6.13 3.37 -4.28
CA GLU A 32 -5.61 4.05 -5.47
C GLU A 32 -4.63 3.16 -6.25
N ILE A 33 -3.75 2.42 -5.58
CA ILE A 33 -2.86 1.43 -6.24
C ILE A 33 -3.68 0.34 -6.90
N LEU A 34 -4.61 -0.30 -6.18
CA LEU A 34 -5.42 -1.38 -6.73
C LEU A 34 -6.19 -0.90 -7.96
N LYS A 35 -6.77 0.30 -7.91
CA LYS A 35 -7.46 0.90 -9.06
C LYS A 35 -6.52 1.18 -10.23
N LYS A 36 -5.32 1.73 -9.97
CA LYS A 36 -4.31 2.04 -11.01
C LYS A 36 -3.91 0.80 -11.82
N TYR A 37 -3.86 -0.36 -11.17
CA TYR A 37 -3.46 -1.63 -11.80
C TYR A 37 -4.62 -2.57 -12.13
N GLY A 38 -5.88 -2.13 -11.97
CA GLY A 38 -7.07 -2.91 -12.30
C GLY A 38 -7.34 -4.09 -11.37
N LEU A 39 -6.83 -4.03 -10.13
CA LEU A 39 -6.96 -5.07 -9.10
C LEU A 39 -8.11 -4.82 -8.11
N ASN A 40 -8.92 -3.80 -8.35
CA ASN A 40 -10.02 -3.39 -7.46
C ASN A 40 -11.18 -4.40 -7.38
N THR A 41 -11.27 -5.34 -8.33
CA THR A 41 -12.27 -6.41 -8.36
C THR A 41 -11.67 -7.80 -8.19
N CYS A 42 -10.36 -7.90 -7.89
CA CYS A 42 -9.70 -9.17 -7.68
C CYS A 42 -10.11 -9.74 -6.32
N ASP A 43 -10.27 -11.06 -6.27
CA ASP A 43 -10.51 -11.76 -5.01
C ASP A 43 -9.29 -11.67 -4.10
N ILE A 44 -9.53 -11.47 -2.81
CA ILE A 44 -8.48 -11.44 -1.80
C ILE A 44 -8.03 -12.89 -1.58
N VAL A 45 -6.78 -13.18 -1.92
CA VAL A 45 -6.17 -14.47 -1.59
C VAL A 45 -5.33 -14.30 -0.33
N GLY A 46 -5.61 -15.10 0.69
CA GLY A 46 -4.83 -15.15 1.92
C GLY A 46 -3.51 -15.90 1.75
N THR A 47 -2.80 -15.68 0.63
CA THR A 47 -1.46 -16.25 0.45
C THR A 47 -0.51 -15.47 1.35
N PRO A 48 0.10 -16.10 2.37
CA PRO A 48 1.14 -15.43 3.15
C PRO A 48 2.29 -15.08 2.23
N ILE A 49 2.88 -13.89 2.40
CA ILE A 49 4.16 -13.60 1.75
C ILE A 49 5.20 -14.52 2.38
N ASP A 50 5.84 -15.38 1.58
CA ASP A 50 6.94 -16.18 2.10
C ASP A 50 8.13 -15.25 2.34
N ILE A 51 8.63 -15.24 3.57
CA ILE A 51 9.73 -14.36 4.00
C ILE A 51 11.08 -15.05 3.75
N LYS A 52 11.08 -16.36 3.45
CA LYS A 52 12.29 -17.19 3.41
C LYS A 52 12.79 -17.53 2.02
N ASP A 53 12.09 -17.14 0.96
CA ASP A 53 12.56 -17.42 -0.38
C ASP A 53 13.84 -16.64 -0.68
N LYS A 54 14.89 -17.39 -0.96
CA LYS A 54 16.15 -16.86 -1.48
C LYS A 54 15.86 -16.43 -2.91
N LEU A 55 15.86 -15.12 -3.17
CA LEU A 55 15.69 -14.61 -4.53
C LEU A 55 16.89 -15.05 -5.36
N ASP A 56 16.65 -15.94 -6.33
CA ASP A 56 17.64 -16.36 -7.31
C ASP A 56 17.40 -15.64 -8.65
N PRO A 57 18.47 -15.34 -9.42
CA PRO A 57 18.32 -14.73 -10.73
C PRO A 57 17.61 -15.70 -11.69
N ASP A 58 16.48 -15.26 -12.22
CA ASP A 58 15.77 -15.98 -13.28
C ASP A 58 16.42 -15.66 -14.64
N GLN A 59 17.33 -16.53 -15.08
CA GLN A 59 18.07 -16.36 -16.34
C GLN A 59 17.21 -16.57 -17.60
N ILE A 60 16.06 -17.24 -17.47
CA ILE A 60 15.17 -17.59 -18.59
C ILE A 60 13.91 -16.71 -18.58
N GLY A 61 13.61 -16.09 -17.43
CA GLY A 61 12.45 -15.25 -17.21
C GLY A 61 12.32 -14.09 -18.18
N THR A 62 11.07 -13.67 -18.38
CA THR A 62 10.79 -12.46 -19.15
C THR A 62 11.30 -11.24 -18.38
N PRO A 63 12.05 -10.33 -19.03
CA PRO A 63 12.50 -9.11 -18.38
C PRO A 63 11.31 -8.29 -17.90
N VAL A 64 11.37 -7.88 -16.64
CA VAL A 64 10.32 -7.08 -15.99
C VAL A 64 10.75 -5.63 -15.97
N ASP A 65 9.84 -4.70 -16.29
CA ASP A 65 10.09 -3.29 -16.07
C ASP A 65 10.16 -2.98 -14.57
N ALA A 66 11.38 -2.73 -14.10
CA ALA A 66 11.66 -2.42 -12.70
C ALA A 66 10.90 -1.18 -12.21
N THR A 67 10.67 -0.19 -13.07
CA THR A 67 9.95 1.04 -12.74
C THR A 67 8.47 0.71 -12.50
N LYS A 68 7.88 -0.09 -13.38
CA LYS A 68 6.50 -0.55 -13.25
C LYS A 68 6.30 -1.40 -12.00
N TYR A 69 7.22 -2.32 -11.73
CA TYR A 69 7.18 -3.18 -10.54
C TYR A 69 7.27 -2.36 -9.24
N ARG A 70 8.27 -1.49 -9.11
CA ARG A 70 8.42 -0.62 -7.93
C ARG A 70 7.20 0.25 -7.70
N SER A 71 6.59 0.76 -8.77
CA SER A 71 5.37 1.57 -8.66
C SER A 71 4.12 0.77 -8.22
N MET A 72 4.11 -0.57 -8.31
CA MET A 72 3.01 -1.40 -7.78
C MET A 72 3.15 -1.65 -6.28
N ILE A 73 4.38 -1.84 -5.81
CA ILE A 73 4.68 -2.15 -4.42
C ILE A 73 4.57 -0.90 -3.52
N GLY A 74 4.92 0.28 -4.07
CA GLY A 74 4.98 1.53 -3.32
C GLY A 74 6.39 1.94 -2.98
#